data_AF-A0A350UXW7-F1
#
_entry.id   AF-A0A350UXW7-F1
#
_cell.length_a   1.000
_cell.length_b   1.000
_cell.length_c   1.000
_cell.angle_alpha   90.00
_cell.angle_beta   90.00
_cell.angle_gamma   90.00
#
_symmetry.space_group_name_H-M   'P 1'
#
loop_
_entity.id
_entity.type
_entity.pdbx_description
1 polymer ?
#
loop_
_entity_poly.entity_id
_entity_poly.type
_entity_poly.pdbx_seq_one_letter_code
_entity_poly.pdbx_strand_id
1 'polypeptide(L)' 'SLVGGSVIIESIFSIPGIGQLAFQALIARDYPLIMAELVLAAVLTMLGLLLVDILYAIVDPRIAFSKK' A
#
# COMPACT_ATOMS: atom_id res chain seq x y z
N SER A 1 -3.06 -11.92 0.37
CA SER A 1 -2.51 -12.49 1.62
C SER A 1 -1.01 -12.25 1.81
N LEU A 2 -0.32 -11.53 0.91
CA LEU A 2 1.14 -11.33 0.97
C LEU A 2 1.57 -10.45 2.15
N VAL A 3 0.76 -9.44 2.49
CA VAL A 3 1.04 -8.47 3.56
C VAL A 3 1.08 -9.13 4.95
N GLY A 4 0.15 -10.04 5.25
CA GLY A 4 0.13 -10.75 6.53
C GLY A 4 1.34 -11.68 6.75
N GLY A 5 1.90 -12.24 5.66
CA GLY A 5 3.14 -13.01 5.72
C GLY A 5 4.37 -12.15 6.00
N SER A 6 4.41 -10.91 5.47
CA SER A 6 5.49 -9.95 5.71
C SER A 6 5.62 -9.59 7.19
N VAL A 7 4.50 -9.31 7.87
CA VAL A 7 4.51 -8.94 9.31
C VAL A 7 5.05 -10.06 10.20
N ILE A 8 4.76 -11.32 9.85
CA ILE A 8 5.25 -12.49 10.58
C ILE A 8 6.77 -12.64 10.39
N ILE A 9 7.27 -12.45 9.16
CA ILE A 9 8.72 -12.51 8.87
C ILE A 9 9.46 -11.37 9.59
N GLU A 10 8.93 -10.13 9.55
CA GLU A 10 9.49 -8.98 10.26
C GLU A 10 9.61 -9.23 11.77
N SER A 11 8.60 -9.87 12.36
CA SER A 11 8.58 -10.21 13.79
C SER A 11 9.55 -11.33 14.17
N ILE A 12 9.69 -12.37 13.33
CA ILE A 12 10.59 -13.50 13.59
C ILE A 12 12.06 -13.10 13.43
N PHE A 13 12.37 -12.28 12.42
CA PHE A 13 13.74 -11.86 12.12
C PHE A 13 14.15 -10.55 12.80
N SER A 14 13.28 -9.93 13.61
CA SER A 14 13.52 -8.63 14.26
C SER A 14 13.95 -7.52 13.29
N ILE A 15 13.44 -7.57 12.06
CA ILE A 15 13.73 -6.56 11.04
C ILE A 15 12.71 -5.44 11.21
N PRO A 16 13.14 -4.18 11.45
CA PRO A 16 12.21 -3.06 11.61
C PRO A 16 11.50 -2.79 10.28
N GLY A 17 10.27 -3.26 10.16
CA GLY A 17 9.40 -3.07 9.00
C GLY A 17 8.15 -2.27 9.32
N ILE A 18 7.52 -1.72 8.27
CA ILE A 18 6.31 -0.91 8.39
C ILE A 18 5.17 -1.74 9.00
N GLY A 19 5.10 -3.04 8.69
CA GLY A 19 4.06 -3.93 9.20
C GLY A 19 4.21 -4.27 10.69
N GLN A 20 5.43 -4.43 11.19
CA GLN A 20 5.69 -4.59 12.62
C GLN A 20 5.41 -3.30 13.41
N LEU A 21 5.78 -2.14 12.85
CA LEU A 21 5.50 -0.82 13.44
C LEU A 21 3.99 -0.55 13.53
N ALA A 22 3.24 -0.91 12.48
CA ALA A 22 1.78 -0.88 12.46
C ALA A 22 1.17 -1.66 13.62
N PHE A 23 1.64 -2.90 13.79
CA PHE A 23 1.14 -3.82 14.80
C PHE A 23 1.45 -3.32 16.22
N GLN A 24 2.66 -2.78 16.44
CA GLN A 24 3.00 -2.16 17.72
C GLN A 24 2.20 -0.89 17.99
N ALA A 25 2.02 -0.01 17.00
CA ALA A 25 1.22 1.21 17.15
C ALA A 25 -0.25 0.87 17.49
N LEU A 26 -0.79 -0.20 16.90
CA LEU A 26 -2.13 -0.71 17.19
C LEU A 26 -2.26 -1.19 18.64
N ILE A 27 -1.28 -1.97 19.14
CA ILE A 27 -1.27 -2.47 20.52
C ILE A 27 -1.04 -1.33 21.53
N ALA A 28 -0.12 -0.42 21.22
CA ALA A 28 0.19 0.75 22.03
C ALA A 28 -0.91 1.83 21.98
N ARG A 29 -1.92 1.66 21.12
CA ARG A 29 -2.97 2.66 20.83
C ARG A 29 -2.40 4.03 20.48
N ASP A 30 -1.29 4.04 19.76
CA ASP A 30 -0.66 5.26 19.29
C ASP A 30 -1.39 5.73 18.02
N TYR A 31 -2.50 6.45 18.23
CA TYR A 31 -3.34 6.97 17.15
C TYR A 31 -2.57 7.84 16.13
N PRO A 32 -1.64 8.73 16.53
CA PRO A 32 -0.80 9.45 15.57
C PRO A 32 -0.02 8.54 14.62
N LEU A 33 0.63 7.49 15.12
CA LEU A 33 1.40 6.56 14.30
C LEU A 33 0.49 5.76 13.34
N ILE A 34 -0.65 5.27 13.83
CA ILE A 34 -1.63 4.55 13.00
C ILE A 34 -2.14 5.45 11.87
N MET A 35 -2.46 6.71 12.16
CA MET A 35 -2.95 7.65 11.15
C MET A 35 -1.86 7.99 10.13
N ALA A 36 -0.61 8.17 10.55
CA ALA A 36 0.50 8.41 9.64
C ALA A 36 0.71 7.23 8.67
N GLU A 37 0.66 6.01 9.17
CA GLU A 37 0.78 4.80 8.36
C GLU A 37 -0.39 4.64 7.39
N LEU A 38 -1.62 4.87 7.85
CA LEU A 38 -2.81 4.81 7.00
C LEU A 38 -2.73 5.80 5.83
N VAL A 39 -2.31 7.05 6.11
CA VAL A 39 -2.12 8.06 5.07
C VAL A 39 -1.02 7.64 4.09
N LEU A 40 0.10 7.11 4.58
CA LEU A 40 1.19 6.62 3.74
C LEU A 40 0.72 5.49 2.81
N ALA A 41 0.01 4.50 3.36
CA ALA A 41 -0.56 3.39 2.60
C ALA A 41 -1.58 3.87 1.56
N ALA A 42 -2.42 4.83 1.92
CA ALA A 42 -3.38 5.44 0.99
C ALA A 42 -2.69 6.15 -0.17
N VAL A 43 -1.65 6.94 0.10
CA VAL A 43 -0.85 7.63 -0.94
C VAL A 43 -0.16 6.62 -1.86
N LEU A 44 0.50 5.59 -1.31
CA LEU A 44 1.13 4.54 -2.11
C LEU A 44 0.12 3.79 -2.97
N THR A 45 -1.07 3.51 -2.44
CA THR A 45 -2.15 2.87 -3.19
C THR A 45 -2.63 3.78 -4.32
N MET A 46 -2.83 5.07 -4.05
CA MET A 46 -3.23 6.04 -5.07
C MET A 46 -2.18 6.18 -6.17
N LEU A 47 -0.89 6.19 -5.81
CA LEU A 47 0.20 6.16 -6.78
C LEU A 47 0.21 4.87 -7.61
N GLY A 48 -0.04 3.72 -6.97
CA GLY A 48 -0.18 2.44 -7.66
C GLY A 48 -1.35 2.45 -8.66
N LEU A 49 -2.50 3.00 -8.26
CA LEU A 49 -3.65 3.16 -9.15
C LEU A 49 -3.33 4.11 -10.32
N LEU A 50 -2.65 5.23 -10.07
CA LEU A 50 -2.24 6.16 -11.12
C LEU A 50 -1.23 5.53 -12.09
N LEU A 51 -0.29 4.74 -11.59
CA LEU A 51 0.63 3.96 -12.42
C LEU A 51 -0.12 2.96 -13.29
N VAL A 52 -1.12 2.29 -12.72
CA VAL A 52 -2.00 1.36 -13.45
C VAL A 52 -2.74 2.09 -14.56
N ASP A 53 -3.33 3.26 -14.29
CA ASP A 53 -4.03 4.07 -15.30
C ASP A 53 -3.09 4.50 -16.44
N ILE A 54 -1.86 4.94 -16.11
CA ILE A 54 -0.84 5.31 -17.11
C ILE A 54 -0.41 4.09 -17.94
N LEU A 55 -0.16 2.96 -17.28
CA LEU A 55 0.21 1.72 -17.95
C LEU A 55 -0.91 1.25 -18.89
N TYR A 56 -2.17 1.34 -18.46
CA TYR A 56 -3.32 1.05 -19.30
C TYR A 56 -3.42 2.01 -20.49
N ALA A 57 -3.18 3.31 -20.30
CA ALA A 57 -3.18 4.29 -21.39
C ALA A 57 -2.08 4.04 -22.44
N ILE A 58 -0.92 3.51 -22.02
CA ILE A 58 0.21 3.20 -22.92
C ILE A 58 0.05 1.84 -23.60
N VAL A 59 -0.37 0.82 -22.84
CA VAL A 59 -0.47 -0.57 -23.32
C VAL A 59 -1.71 -0.78 -24.17
N ASP A 60 -2.81 -0.05 -23.93
CA ASP A 60 -4.06 -0.22 -24.67
C ASP A 60 -4.41 1.02 -25.53
N PRO A 61 -3.91 1.10 -26.78
CA PRO A 61 -4.29 2.15 -27.73
C PRO A 61 -5.75 2.02 -28.24
N ARG A 62 -6.52 1.01 -27.80
CA ARG A 62 -7.94 0.83 -28.22
C ARG A 62 -8.95 1.52 -27.33
N ILE A 63 -8.55 2.09 -26.19
CA ILE A 63 -9.44 2.95 -25.37
C ILE A 63 -9.64 4.33 -26.05
N ALA A 64 -9.01 4.57 -27.20
CA ALA A 64 -9.35 5.68 -28.09
C ALA A 64 -10.78 5.52 -28.62
N PHE A 65 -11.72 6.16 -27.91
CA PHE A 65 -13.01 6.62 -28.42
C PHE A 65 -13.77 5.62 -29.30
N SER A 66 -14.49 4.68 -28.68
CA SER A 66 -15.66 4.10 -29.35
C SER A 66 -16.74 5.17 -29.46
N LYS A 67 -16.60 5.97 -30.51
CA LYS A 67 -17.57 6.91 -31.07
C LYS A 67 -18.96 6.27 -31.14
N LYS A 68 -19.87 6.71 -30.27
CA LYS A 68 -21.24 7.07 -30.65
C LYS A 68 -21.87 7.97 -29.59
#